data_AF-A0A2D4J2Z0-F1
#
_entry.id   AF-A0A2D4J2Z0-F1
#
_cell.length_a   1.000
_cell.length_b   1.000
_cell.length_c   1.000
_cell.angle_alpha   90.00
_cell.angle_beta   90.00
_cell.angle_gamma   90.00
#
_symmetry.space_group_name_H-M   'P 1'
#
loop_
_entity.id
_entity.type
_entity.pdbx_description
1 polymer ?
#
loop_
_entity_poly.entity_id
_entity_poly.type
_entity_poly.pdbx_seq_one_letter_code
_entity_poly.pdbx_strand_id
1 'polypeptide(L)'
;ARVLKISNDPSPGYNIEQMAKKGQKLIELPYTVKGMDVSFSGILSHIEDVAHRMLSAGECTPEDLCFSLQETLFAMLVEITERAMAHTSSSEALIVGGVGCIVQTKWR
;
A
#
# COMPACT_ATOMS: atom_id res chain seq x y z
N ALA A 1 7.72 4.34 -5.85
CA ALA A 1 9.10 4.04 -6.35
C ALA A 1 9.63 5.12 -7.27
N ARG A 2 9.05 5.31 -8.47
CA ARG A 2 9.60 6.22 -9.49
C ARG A 2 9.64 7.69 -9.07
N VAL A 3 8.56 8.16 -8.44
CA VAL A 3 8.45 9.52 -7.88
C VAL A 3 9.51 9.78 -6.81
N LEU A 4 9.72 8.80 -5.92
CA LEU A 4 10.70 8.86 -4.83
C LEU A 4 12.13 8.43 -5.26
N LYS A 5 12.37 8.20 -6.56
CA LYS A 5 13.65 7.74 -7.12
C LYS A 5 14.26 6.51 -6.40
N ILE A 6 13.40 5.59 -5.95
CA ILE A 6 13.82 4.36 -5.27
C ILE A 6 14.46 3.41 -6.30
N SER A 7 15.51 2.68 -5.89
CA SER A 7 16.16 1.66 -6.73
C SER A 7 15.16 0.59 -7.18
N ASN A 8 15.28 0.14 -8.43
CA ASN A 8 14.47 -0.93 -8.99
C ASN A 8 15.07 -2.33 -8.77
N ASP A 9 16.30 -2.41 -8.25
CA ASP A 9 17.00 -3.67 -8.00
C ASP A 9 16.91 -4.08 -6.52
N PRO A 10 16.53 -5.32 -6.15
CA PRO A 10 16.09 -6.44 -7.01
C PRO A 10 14.63 -6.31 -7.50
N SER A 11 13.80 -5.55 -6.79
CA SER A 11 12.49 -5.09 -7.29
C SER A 11 12.08 -3.79 -6.57
N PRO A 12 11.36 -2.87 -7.23
CA PRO A 12 10.88 -1.66 -6.58
C PRO A 12 9.91 -1.94 -5.42
N GLY A 13 9.12 -3.02 -5.52
CA GLY A 13 8.19 -3.43 -4.46
C GLY A 13 8.93 -3.86 -3.19
N TYR A 14 9.98 -4.67 -3.34
CA TYR A 14 10.82 -5.09 -2.21
C TYR A 14 11.48 -3.89 -1.52
N ASN A 15 12.04 -2.96 -2.29
CA ASN A 15 12.69 -1.78 -1.70
C ASN A 15 11.68 -0.86 -0.99
N ILE A 16 10.46 -0.71 -1.53
CA ILE A 16 9.37 0.00 -0.85
C ILE A 16 9.04 -0.67 0.47
N GLU A 17 8.94 -2.01 0.52
CA GLU A 17 8.68 -2.74 1.78
C GLU A 17 9.78 -2.52 2.82
N GLN A 18 11.04 -2.57 2.39
CA GLN A 18 12.17 -2.33 3.29
C GLN A 18 12.22 -0.89 3.83
N MET A 19 11.74 0.08 3.04
CA MET A 19 11.58 1.47 3.49
C MET A 19 10.38 1.63 4.42
N ALA A 20 9.24 1.00 4.10
CA ALA A 20 8.03 1.03 4.89
C ALA A 20 8.25 0.49 6.32
N LYS A 21 9.09 -0.55 6.48
CA LYS A 21 9.49 -1.07 7.80
C LYS A 21 10.19 -0.05 8.72
N LYS A 22 10.73 1.02 8.14
CA LYS A 22 11.39 2.11 8.89
C LYS A 22 10.45 3.29 9.16
N GLY A 23 9.30 3.36 8.47
CA GLY A 23 8.30 4.39 8.69
C GLY A 23 7.72 4.29 10.10
N GLN A 24 7.47 5.43 10.71
CA GLN A 24 6.91 5.53 12.07
C GLN A 24 5.60 6.30 12.09
N LYS A 25 5.35 7.15 11.09
CA LYS A 25 4.17 8.00 11.00
C LYS A 25 3.20 7.46 9.96
N LEU A 26 1.96 7.25 10.38
CA LEU A 26 0.85 6.96 9.48
C LEU A 26 0.27 8.28 8.95
N ILE A 27 0.27 8.43 7.63
CA ILE A 27 -0.31 9.55 6.89
C ILE A 27 -1.64 9.05 6.33
N GLU A 28 -2.72 9.78 6.61
CA GLU A 28 -4.04 9.42 6.08
C GLU A 28 -4.05 9.58 4.56
N LEU A 29 -4.36 8.48 3.87
CA LEU A 29 -4.52 8.43 2.43
C LEU A 29 -5.99 8.11 2.10
N PRO A 30 -6.49 8.56 0.93
CA PRO A 30 -7.86 8.29 0.53
C PRO A 30 -8.11 6.78 0.42
N TYR A 31 -9.11 6.31 1.14
CA TYR A 31 -9.51 4.91 1.15
C TYR A 31 -10.68 4.68 0.19
N THR A 32 -10.39 4.20 -1.02
CA THR A 32 -11.35 4.15 -2.14
C THR A 32 -11.80 2.73 -2.47
N VAL A 33 -12.58 2.13 -1.56
CA VAL A 33 -13.27 0.84 -1.78
C VAL A 33 -14.72 1.09 -2.20
N LYS A 34 -15.14 0.49 -3.31
CA LYS A 34 -16.51 0.56 -3.84
C LYS A 34 -17.10 -0.84 -3.98
N GLY A 35 -17.77 -1.32 -2.93
CA GLY A 35 -18.32 -2.67 -2.90
C GLY A 35 -17.22 -3.71 -2.86
N MET A 36 -16.98 -4.38 -4.00
CA MET A 36 -15.89 -5.35 -4.21
C MET A 36 -14.75 -4.79 -5.07
N ASP A 37 -14.89 -3.57 -5.61
CA ASP A 37 -13.89 -2.93 -6.46
C ASP A 37 -13.00 -1.97 -5.67
N VAL A 38 -11.75 -1.85 -6.10
CA VAL A 38 -10.75 -0.92 -5.55
C VAL A 38 -10.23 -0.01 -6.65
N SER A 39 -9.99 1.26 -6.31
CA SER A 39 -9.40 2.23 -7.23
C SER A 39 -8.08 2.75 -6.69
N PHE A 40 -6.99 2.47 -7.41
CA PHE A 40 -5.62 2.87 -7.03
C PHE A 40 -5.13 4.16 -7.70
N SER A 41 -5.76 4.57 -8.80
CA SER A 41 -5.34 5.75 -9.56
C SER A 41 -5.48 7.04 -8.74
N GLY A 42 -6.60 7.20 -8.03
CA GLY A 42 -6.83 8.34 -7.14
C GLY A 42 -5.83 8.42 -5.99
N ILE A 43 -5.47 7.27 -5.42
CA ILE A 43 -4.47 7.15 -4.35
C ILE A 43 -3.09 7.56 -4.87
N LEU A 44 -2.71 7.10 -6.06
CA LEU A 44 -1.41 7.44 -6.66
C LEU A 44 -1.27 8.95 -6.93
N SER A 45 -2.30 9.59 -7.49
CA SER A 45 -2.26 11.04 -7.73
C SER A 45 -2.23 11.83 -6.42
N HIS A 46 -2.98 11.37 -5.41
CA HIS A 46 -2.99 12.03 -4.10
C HIS A 46 -1.63 11.90 -3.40
N ILE A 47 -1.03 10.71 -3.40
CA ILE A 47 0.28 10.51 -2.76
C ILE A 47 1.40 11.26 -3.50
N GLU A 48 1.30 11.46 -4.81
CA GLU A 48 2.25 12.30 -5.55
C GLU A 48 2.19 13.76 -5.08
N ASP A 49 1.01 14.35 -4.98
CA ASP A 49 0.82 15.72 -4.49
C ASP A 49 1.24 15.86 -3.01
N VAL A 50 0.83 14.92 -2.16
CA VAL A 50 1.21 14.89 -0.73
C VAL A 50 2.72 14.71 -0.57
N ALA A 51 3.34 13.80 -1.32
CA ALA A 51 4.78 13.60 -1.28
C ALA A 51 5.51 14.89 -1.65
N HIS A 52 5.11 15.60 -2.72
CA HIS A 52 5.75 16.84 -3.09
C HIS A 52 5.62 17.93 -2.01
N ARG A 53 4.43 18.09 -1.42
CA ARG A 53 4.20 19.10 -0.37
C ARG A 53 4.93 18.76 0.93
N MET A 54 4.74 17.55 1.45
CA MET A 54 5.25 17.17 2.76
C MET A 54 6.76 16.92 2.76
N LEU A 55 7.35 16.43 1.66
CA LEU A 55 8.81 16.33 1.53
C LEU A 55 9.45 17.72 1.43
N SER A 56 8.76 18.68 0.81
CA SER A 56 9.24 20.07 0.72
C SER A 56 9.11 20.81 2.05
N ALA A 57 8.09 20.49 2.85
CA ALA A 57 7.89 21.01 4.20
C ALA A 57 8.73 20.29 5.28
N GLY A 58 9.29 19.12 4.97
CA GLY A 58 10.05 18.30 5.92
C GLY A 58 9.20 17.61 7.00
N GLU A 59 7.88 17.52 6.78
CA GLU A 59 6.92 16.97 7.76
C GLU A 59 6.78 15.45 7.73
N CYS A 60 7.28 14.80 6.67
CA CYS A 60 7.30 13.35 6.52
C CYS A 60 8.60 12.89 5.85
N THR A 61 8.96 11.64 6.12
CA THR A 61 10.03 10.96 5.41
C THR A 61 9.48 10.12 4.25
N PRO A 62 10.28 9.83 3.21
CA PRO A 62 9.92 8.85 2.18
C PRO A 62 9.50 7.49 2.76
N GLU A 63 10.09 7.09 3.89
CA GLU A 63 9.78 5.88 4.64
C GLU A 63 8.36 5.90 5.22
N ASP A 64 7.94 7.02 5.82
CA ASP A 64 6.59 7.20 6.35
C ASP A 64 5.52 7.14 5.24
N LEU A 65 5.84 7.70 4.07
CA LEU A 65 4.96 7.62 2.88
C LEU A 65 4.83 6.18 2.38
N CYS A 66 5.94 5.44 2.30
CA CYS A 66 5.93 4.04 1.91
C CYS A 66 5.13 3.18 2.91
N PHE A 67 5.29 3.43 4.20
CA PHE A 67 4.53 2.77 5.27
C PHE A 67 3.03 3.02 5.12
N SER A 68 2.63 4.28 5.02
CA SER A 68 1.22 4.69 4.93
C SER A 68 0.54 4.14 3.68
N LEU A 69 1.25 4.13 2.56
CA LEU A 69 0.77 3.55 1.31
C LEU A 69 0.53 2.05 1.45
N GLN A 70 1.48 1.32 2.06
CA GLN A 70 1.32 -0.13 2.26
C GLN A 70 0.12 -0.44 3.17
N GLU A 71 0.01 0.22 4.32
CA GLU A 71 -1.10 0.00 5.25
C GLU A 71 -2.46 0.27 4.60
N THR A 72 -2.59 1.39 3.87
CA THR A 72 -3.84 1.75 3.20
C THR A 72 -4.21 0.73 2.13
N LEU A 73 -3.25 0.37 1.25
CA LEU A 73 -3.52 -0.55 0.14
C LEU A 73 -3.80 -1.98 0.64
N PHE A 74 -3.06 -2.45 1.63
CA PHE A 74 -3.30 -3.79 2.18
C PHE A 74 -4.62 -3.86 2.92
N ALA A 75 -5.00 -2.84 3.70
CA ALA A 75 -6.32 -2.76 4.31
C ALA A 75 -7.44 -2.82 3.27
N MET A 76 -7.31 -2.09 2.15
CA MET A 76 -8.29 -2.15 1.05
C MET A 76 -8.41 -3.55 0.44
N LEU A 77 -7.27 -4.22 0.21
CA LEU A 77 -7.23 -5.59 -0.33
C LEU A 77 -7.83 -6.60 0.65
N VAL A 78 -7.55 -6.43 1.94
CA VAL A 78 -8.09 -7.23 3.03
C VAL A 78 -9.61 -7.14 3.06
N GLU A 79 -10.14 -5.92 3.05
CA GLU A 79 -11.58 -5.67 3.10
C GLU A 79 -12.32 -6.29 1.91
N ILE A 80 -11.84 -6.12 0.68
CA ILE A 80 -12.49 -6.73 -0.49
C ILE A 80 -12.40 -8.25 -0.46
N THR A 81 -11.29 -8.80 0.03
CA THR A 81 -11.11 -10.26 0.12
C THR A 81 -12.06 -10.84 1.14
N GLU A 82 -12.18 -10.22 2.32
CA GLU A 82 -13.13 -10.64 3.35
C GLU A 82 -14.58 -10.55 2.87
N ARG A 83 -14.95 -9.46 2.17
CA ARG A 83 -16.28 -9.32 1.56
C ARG A 83 -16.55 -10.40 0.51
N ALA A 84 -15.56 -10.71 -0.34
CA ALA A 84 -15.69 -11.76 -1.35
C ALA A 84 -15.79 -13.15 -0.72
N MET A 85 -15.01 -13.43 0.33
CA MET A 85 -15.08 -14.69 1.09
C MET A 85 -16.44 -14.86 1.76
N ALA A 86 -16.96 -13.81 2.40
CA ALA A 86 -18.29 -13.81 3.00
C ALA A 86 -19.39 -14.04 1.95
N HIS A 87 -19.26 -13.43 0.76
CA HIS A 87 -20.22 -13.60 -0.33
C HIS A 87 -20.19 -15.00 -0.96
N THR A 88 -19.01 -15.62 -1.01
CA THR A 88 -18.82 -16.97 -1.61
C THR A 88 -18.90 -18.10 -0.58
N SER A 89 -19.07 -17.77 0.72
CA SER A 89 -18.98 -18.73 1.84
C SER A 89 -17.67 -19.54 1.85
N SER A 90 -16.57 -18.95 1.37
CA SER A 90 -15.25 -19.57 1.37
C SER A 90 -14.59 -19.39 2.74
N SER A 91 -13.98 -20.45 3.27
CA SER A 91 -13.16 -20.43 4.48
C SER A 91 -11.67 -20.25 4.22
N GLU A 92 -11.25 -20.28 2.95
CA GLU A 92 -9.85 -20.21 2.54
C GLU A 92 -9.64 -19.12 1.49
N ALA A 93 -8.49 -18.45 1.56
CA ALA A 93 -8.03 -17.48 0.57
C ALA A 93 -6.59 -17.79 0.19
N LEU A 94 -6.31 -17.77 -1.12
CA LEU A 94 -4.98 -17.96 -1.66
C LEU A 94 -4.53 -16.67 -2.37
N ILE A 95 -3.44 -16.08 -1.88
CA ILE A 95 -2.82 -14.92 -2.53
C ILE A 95 -1.79 -15.40 -3.53
N VAL A 96 -1.95 -15.01 -4.79
CA VAL A 96 -1.02 -15.31 -5.89
C VAL A 96 -0.53 -14.01 -6.54
N GLY A 97 0.59 -14.09 -7.27
CA GLY A 97 1.18 -12.97 -8.00
C GLY A 97 2.41 -12.36 -7.33
N GLY A 98 3.13 -11.50 -8.06
CA GLY A 98 4.43 -10.97 -7.63
C GLY A 98 4.38 -10.09 -6.37
N VAL A 99 3.21 -9.54 -6.03
CA VAL A 99 2.99 -8.74 -4.82
C VAL A 99 2.72 -9.63 -3.59
N GLY A 100 2.31 -10.89 -3.78
CA GLY A 100 2.11 -11.86 -2.70
C GLY A 100 3.41 -12.30 -2.00
N CYS A 101 4.57 -11.97 -2.57
CA CYS A 101 5.87 -12.18 -1.93
C CYS A 101 6.15 -11.21 -0.77
N ILE A 102 5.37 -10.14 -0.61
CA ILE A 102 5.56 -9.16 0.46
C ILE A 102 5.15 -9.79 1.79
N VAL A 103 6.00 -9.68 2.82
CA VAL A 103 5.76 -10.36 4.11
C VAL A 103 4.54 -9.78 4.84
N GLN A 104 4.27 -8.47 4.67
CA GLN A 104 3.11 -7.78 5.24
C GLN A 104 1.77 -8.32 4.70
N THR A 105 1.75 -8.94 3.52
CA THR A 105 0.55 -9.58 2.95
C THR A 105 0.19 -10.91 3.59
N LYS A 106 1.05 -11.46 4.47
CA LYS A 106 0.71 -12.65 5.24
C LYS A 106 -0.24 -12.23 6.36
N TRP A 107 -1.52 -12.42 6.09
CA TRP A 107 -2.57 -12.48 7.11
C TRP A 107 -2.06 -13.31 8.28
N ARG A 108 -2.08 -12.71 9.47
CA ARG A 108 -1.56 -13.30 10.70
C ARG A 108 -2.67 -13.97 11.48
#